data_AF-A0A7Z7YU22-F1
#
_entry.id   AF-A0A7Z7YU22-F1
#
_cell.length_a   1.000
_cell.length_b   1.000
_cell.length_c   1.000
_cell.angle_alpha   90.00
_cell.angle_beta   90.00
_cell.angle_gamma   90.00
#
_symmetry.space_group_name_H-M   'P 1'
#
loop_
_entity.id
_entity.type
_entity.pdbx_description
1 polymer ?
#
loop_
_entity_poly.entity_id
_entity_poly.type
_entity_poly.pdbx_seq_one_letter_code
_entity_poly.pdbx_strand_id
1 'polypeptide(L)'
;MLNDIRLLKWLYKRANNINAQIFINIIENKDSDINIEKHHQVYPYMLFSEEISNRDVIKELKKILATELNSTNESHLYLRNKLDLTLDDFEVHIDKIHESITLEMLNKDINIEYLYDLLFLVEFKEITESEKNILANVIPSLIVNNCIEYNFIEASILVHIAEHICSYIPNEFWKNTRDFFENHQRFDGSFGYFNPFLNKHFLTENENIIRSYYCYKVIKTIDKIQRK
;
A
#
# COMPACT_ATOMS: atom_id res chain seq x y z
N MET A 1 3.48 -1.90 20.22
CA MET A 1 2.07 -1.49 20.20
C MET A 1 1.92 -0.18 19.46
N LEU A 2 1.15 -0.18 18.37
CA LEU A 2 0.77 0.99 17.58
C LEU A 2 0.21 2.12 18.46
N ASN A 3 0.78 3.33 18.34
CA ASN A 3 0.33 4.50 19.07
C ASN A 3 -0.43 5.48 18.15
N ASP A 4 -1.73 5.22 17.98
CA ASP A 4 -2.62 6.00 17.11
C ASP A 4 -2.72 7.48 17.56
N ILE A 5 -2.74 7.75 18.87
CA ILE A 5 -2.80 9.12 19.42
C ILE A 5 -1.60 9.94 18.96
N ARG A 6 -0.40 9.35 19.00
CA ARG A 6 0.83 10.03 18.61
C ARG A 6 0.88 10.27 17.10
N LEU A 7 0.49 9.27 16.31
CA LEU A 7 0.37 9.40 14.86
C LEU A 7 -0.62 10.51 14.48
N LEU A 8 -1.81 10.54 15.10
CA LEU A 8 -2.80 11.60 14.88
C LEU A 8 -2.24 12.99 15.23
N LYS A 9 -1.59 13.15 16.39
CA LYS A 9 -0.94 14.43 16.76
C LYS A 9 0.10 14.87 15.74
N TRP A 10 0.82 13.93 15.15
CA TRP A 10 1.80 14.21 14.10
C TRP A 10 1.14 14.64 12.78
N LEU A 11 0.06 13.97 12.38
CA LEU A 11 -0.71 14.28 11.18
C LEU A 11 -1.41 15.65 11.28
N TYR A 12 -2.00 15.98 12.43
CA TYR A 12 -2.67 17.26 12.64
C TYR A 12 -1.74 18.47 12.47
N LYS A 13 -0.46 18.33 12.80
CA LYS A 13 0.56 19.37 12.54
C LYS A 13 0.83 19.60 11.05
N ARG A 14 0.33 18.70 10.19
CA ARG A 14 0.50 18.65 8.73
C ARG A 14 -0.84 18.68 7.99
N ALA A 15 -1.89 19.18 8.65
CA ALA A 15 -3.23 19.22 8.08
C ALA A 15 -3.36 20.14 6.84
N ASN A 16 -2.31 20.86 6.45
CA ASN A 16 -2.22 21.57 5.18
C ASN A 16 -1.92 20.63 3.98
N ASN A 17 -1.44 19.41 4.23
CA ASN A 17 -1.18 18.38 3.23
C ASN A 17 -2.44 17.51 3.03
N ILE A 18 -2.88 17.33 1.79
CA ILE A 18 -4.11 16.57 1.48
C ILE A 18 -4.01 15.09 1.86
N ASN A 19 -2.84 14.46 1.71
CA ASN A 19 -2.64 13.07 2.14
C ASN A 19 -2.73 12.94 3.65
N ALA A 20 -2.26 13.94 4.42
CA ALA A 20 -2.45 13.94 5.86
C ALA A 20 -3.93 14.08 6.25
N GLN A 21 -4.70 14.93 5.56
CA GLN A 21 -6.14 15.08 5.77
C GLN A 21 -6.88 13.75 5.50
N ILE A 22 -6.59 13.10 4.37
CA ILE A 22 -7.13 11.78 4.02
C ILE A 22 -6.75 10.75 5.08
N PHE A 23 -5.49 10.74 5.54
CA PHE A 23 -5.04 9.78 6.55
C PHE A 23 -5.72 9.99 7.91
N ILE A 24 -5.90 11.24 8.34
CA ILE A 24 -6.68 11.56 9.55
C ILE A 24 -8.10 11.02 9.42
N ASN A 25 -8.75 11.22 8.27
CA ASN A 25 -10.09 10.72 8.00
C ASN A 25 -10.20 9.20 8.09
N ILE A 26 -9.14 8.48 7.66
CA ILE A 26 -9.04 7.02 7.78
C ILE A 26 -8.91 6.59 9.24
N ILE A 27 -7.99 7.18 10.00
CA ILE A 27 -7.74 6.79 11.41
C ILE A 27 -8.95 7.13 12.30
N GLU A 28 -9.49 8.34 12.18
CA GLU A 28 -10.60 8.77 13.03
C GLU A 28 -11.96 8.29 12.56
N ASN A 29 -12.06 7.77 11.33
CA ASN A 29 -13.32 7.49 10.67
C ASN A 29 -14.32 8.67 10.75
N LYS A 30 -13.83 9.90 10.53
CA LYS A 30 -14.62 11.14 10.53
C LYS A 30 -14.39 11.94 9.27
N ASP A 31 -15.41 12.66 8.81
CA ASP A 31 -15.27 13.64 7.73
C ASP A 31 -14.60 14.91 8.26
N SER A 32 -13.33 15.10 7.88
CA SER A 32 -12.67 16.40 7.92
C SER A 32 -12.65 17.04 6.54
N ASP A 33 -12.49 18.37 6.52
CA ASP A 33 -12.41 19.18 5.32
C ASP A 33 -11.17 18.81 4.49
N ILE A 34 -11.40 18.03 3.44
CA ILE A 34 -10.40 17.74 2.42
C ILE A 34 -10.41 18.87 1.38
N ASN A 35 -9.27 19.55 1.19
CA ASN A 35 -9.16 20.59 0.16
C ASN A 35 -8.93 19.96 -1.22
N ILE A 36 -10.01 19.75 -1.98
CA ILE A 36 -9.99 19.09 -3.28
C ILE A 36 -9.14 19.80 -4.35
N GLU A 37 -8.88 21.10 -4.22
CA GLU A 37 -8.02 21.84 -5.16
C GLU A 37 -6.58 21.28 -5.21
N LYS A 38 -6.18 20.55 -4.16
CA LYS A 38 -4.89 19.86 -4.08
C LYS A 38 -4.91 18.42 -4.62
N HIS A 39 -5.92 18.05 -5.41
CA HIS A 39 -6.10 16.68 -5.93
C HIS A 39 -4.82 16.09 -6.58
N HIS A 40 -4.04 16.91 -7.30
CA HIS A 40 -2.79 16.51 -7.95
C HIS A 40 -1.69 16.03 -6.98
N GLN A 41 -1.83 16.27 -5.67
CA GLN A 41 -0.88 15.83 -4.64
C GLN A 41 -1.32 14.52 -3.97
N VAL A 42 -2.53 14.04 -4.25
CA VAL A 42 -3.10 12.86 -3.61
C VAL A 42 -2.35 11.63 -4.07
N TYR A 43 -1.94 10.80 -3.11
CA TYR A 43 -1.43 9.48 -3.40
C TYR A 43 -2.60 8.52 -3.68
N PRO A 44 -2.77 8.02 -4.92
CA PRO A 44 -4.01 7.37 -5.36
C PRO A 44 -4.48 6.21 -4.48
N TYR A 45 -3.54 5.39 -3.99
CA TYR A 45 -3.87 4.21 -3.19
C TYR A 45 -4.63 4.53 -1.90
N MET A 46 -4.46 5.74 -1.33
CA MET A 46 -5.16 6.14 -0.11
C MET A 46 -6.67 6.30 -0.33
N LEU A 47 -7.10 6.59 -1.56
CA LEU A 47 -8.52 6.80 -1.90
C LEU A 47 -9.36 5.52 -1.80
N PHE A 48 -8.71 4.35 -1.81
CA PHE A 48 -9.37 3.05 -1.81
C PHE A 48 -9.48 2.41 -0.42
N SER A 49 -9.15 3.14 0.65
CA SER A 49 -9.36 2.65 2.01
C SER A 49 -10.85 2.51 2.31
N GLU A 50 -11.27 1.35 2.83
CA GLU A 50 -12.68 1.02 3.11
C GLU A 50 -13.36 2.06 4.01
N GLU A 51 -12.64 2.59 5.00
CA GLU A 51 -13.09 3.54 6.02
C GLU A 51 -13.57 4.87 5.45
N ILE A 52 -13.08 5.25 4.26
CA ILE A 52 -13.40 6.54 3.63
C ILE A 52 -14.03 6.40 2.25
N SER A 53 -14.12 5.18 1.73
CA SER A 53 -14.47 4.87 0.33
C SER A 53 -15.79 5.47 -0.16
N ASN A 54 -16.77 5.62 0.73
CA ASN A 54 -18.14 6.06 0.43
C ASN A 54 -18.39 7.57 0.60
N ARG A 55 -17.39 8.33 1.01
CA ARG A 55 -17.53 9.77 1.28
C ARG A 55 -17.52 10.57 -0.02
N ASP A 56 -18.34 11.62 -0.08
CA ASP A 56 -18.57 12.34 -1.33
C ASP A 56 -17.32 13.00 -1.90
N VAL A 57 -16.49 13.60 -1.05
CA VAL A 57 -15.20 14.17 -1.47
C VAL A 57 -14.24 13.09 -2.00
N ILE A 58 -14.26 11.88 -1.44
CA ILE A 58 -13.44 10.76 -1.92
C ILE A 58 -13.96 10.24 -3.26
N LYS A 59 -15.28 10.17 -3.44
CA LYS A 59 -15.88 9.85 -4.74
C LYS A 59 -15.51 10.87 -5.80
N GLU A 60 -15.46 12.15 -5.46
CA GLU A 60 -15.04 13.22 -6.38
C GLU A 60 -13.57 13.09 -6.78
N LEU A 61 -12.67 12.88 -5.80
CA LEU A 61 -11.25 12.60 -6.09
C LEU A 61 -11.06 11.35 -6.97
N LYS A 62 -11.84 10.29 -6.74
CA LYS A 62 -11.84 9.09 -7.60
C LYS A 62 -12.29 9.40 -9.04
N LYS A 63 -13.28 10.28 -9.23
CA LYS A 63 -13.70 10.71 -10.59
C LYS A 63 -12.60 11.49 -11.32
N ILE A 64 -11.90 12.36 -10.60
CA ILE A 64 -10.74 13.10 -11.14
C ILE A 64 -9.66 12.11 -11.57
N LEU A 65 -9.26 11.18 -10.68
CA LEU A 65 -8.28 10.14 -10.97
C LEU A 65 -8.69 9.26 -12.16
N ALA A 66 -9.97 8.86 -12.25
CA ALA A 66 -10.47 8.08 -13.38
C ALA A 66 -10.34 8.83 -14.72
N THR A 67 -10.58 10.14 -14.71
CA THR A 67 -10.41 11.00 -15.90
C THR A 67 -8.94 11.08 -16.30
N GLU A 68 -8.04 11.25 -15.33
CA GLU A 68 -6.60 11.25 -15.56
C GLU A 68 -6.12 9.92 -16.14
N LEU A 69 -6.50 8.77 -15.56
CA LEU A 69 -6.13 7.44 -16.06
C LEU A 69 -6.64 7.16 -17.48
N ASN A 70 -7.86 7.59 -17.81
CA ASN A 70 -8.39 7.46 -19.18
C ASN A 70 -7.62 8.29 -20.21
N SER A 71 -6.87 9.29 -19.77
CA SER A 71 -6.02 10.12 -20.65
C SER A 71 -4.61 9.56 -20.84
N THR A 72 -4.22 8.50 -20.11
CA THR A 72 -2.90 7.86 -20.23
C THR A 72 -2.98 6.52 -20.95
N ASN A 73 -1.88 6.14 -21.62
CA ASN A 73 -1.70 4.81 -22.23
C ASN A 73 -1.05 3.80 -21.27
N GLU A 74 -0.84 4.17 -20.00
CA GLU A 74 -0.21 3.31 -18.99
C GLU A 74 -1.25 2.33 -18.39
N SER A 75 -0.82 1.10 -18.11
CA SER A 75 -1.73 0.01 -17.72
C SER A 75 -2.39 0.28 -16.37
N HIS A 76 -1.64 0.72 -15.35
CA HIS A 76 -2.10 1.00 -13.98
C HIS A 76 -3.24 0.07 -13.51
N LEU A 77 -3.09 -1.24 -13.78
CA LEU A 77 -4.21 -2.19 -13.76
C LEU A 77 -4.98 -2.16 -12.44
N TYR A 78 -4.25 -2.10 -11.33
CA TYR A 78 -4.82 -2.04 -9.99
C TYR A 78 -5.78 -0.85 -9.82
N LEU A 79 -5.33 0.36 -10.16
CA LEU A 79 -6.10 1.58 -9.99
C LEU A 79 -7.28 1.63 -10.96
N ARG A 80 -7.06 1.22 -12.22
CA ARG A 80 -8.12 1.14 -13.23
C ARG A 80 -9.23 0.20 -12.79
N ASN A 81 -8.88 -1.00 -12.31
CA ASN A 81 -9.85 -1.97 -11.83
C ASN A 81 -10.60 -1.48 -10.58
N LYS A 82 -9.90 -0.86 -9.62
CA LYS A 82 -10.52 -0.26 -8.43
C LYS A 82 -11.48 0.89 -8.73
N LEU A 83 -11.42 1.45 -9.93
CA LEU A 83 -12.29 2.53 -10.43
C LEU A 83 -13.32 2.03 -11.44
N ASP A 84 -13.46 0.71 -11.61
CA ASP A 84 -14.37 0.09 -12.57
C ASP A 84 -14.13 0.55 -14.02
N LEU A 85 -12.88 0.83 -14.39
CA LEU A 85 -12.48 1.16 -15.76
C LEU A 85 -12.24 -0.12 -16.57
N THR A 86 -12.58 -0.07 -17.87
CA THR A 86 -12.37 -1.19 -18.81
C THR A 86 -10.89 -1.55 -18.94
N LEU A 87 -10.60 -2.85 -19.01
CA LEU A 87 -9.23 -3.40 -19.09
C LEU A 87 -8.96 -4.19 -20.38
N ASP A 88 -9.88 -4.20 -21.33
CA ASP A 88 -9.81 -5.04 -22.55
C ASP A 88 -8.49 -4.85 -23.32
N ASP A 89 -7.95 -3.62 -23.33
CA ASP A 89 -6.68 -3.29 -23.99
C ASP A 89 -5.44 -3.87 -23.29
N PHE A 90 -5.60 -4.46 -22.10
CA PHE A 90 -4.51 -4.95 -21.26
C PHE A 90 -4.55 -6.46 -20.96
N GLU A 91 -5.44 -7.24 -21.59
CA GLU A 91 -5.50 -8.70 -21.37
C GLU A 91 -4.16 -9.40 -21.65
N VAL A 92 -3.44 -8.99 -22.70
CA VAL A 92 -2.08 -9.51 -22.99
C VAL A 92 -1.08 -9.18 -21.87
N HIS A 93 -1.25 -8.06 -21.18
CA HIS A 93 -0.41 -7.71 -20.04
C HIS A 93 -0.72 -8.58 -18.82
N ILE A 94 -2.00 -8.90 -18.61
CA ILE A 94 -2.46 -9.79 -17.53
C ILE A 94 -1.86 -11.19 -17.68
N ASP A 95 -1.90 -11.75 -18.88
CA ASP A 95 -1.29 -13.06 -19.16
C ASP A 95 0.22 -13.08 -18.87
N LYS A 96 0.93 -12.00 -19.23
CA LYS A 96 2.37 -11.86 -18.92
C LYS A 96 2.64 -11.80 -17.42
N ILE A 97 1.75 -11.20 -16.62
CA ILE A 97 1.91 -11.16 -15.17
C ILE A 97 1.77 -12.59 -14.61
N HIS A 98 0.80 -13.38 -15.07
CA HIS A 98 0.66 -14.79 -14.71
C HIS A 98 1.93 -15.60 -15.04
N GLU A 99 2.42 -15.51 -16.28
CA GLU A 99 3.65 -16.18 -16.72
C GLU A 99 4.88 -15.76 -15.90
N SER A 100 4.84 -14.58 -15.27
CA SER A 100 5.91 -14.05 -14.45
C SER A 100 5.97 -14.63 -13.03
N ILE A 101 4.94 -15.38 -12.59
CA ILE A 101 4.89 -16.00 -11.26
C ILE A 101 5.81 -17.23 -11.24
N THR A 102 7.07 -16.97 -10.92
CA THR A 102 8.10 -17.99 -10.77
C THR A 102 9.01 -17.65 -9.60
N LEU A 103 9.86 -18.59 -9.19
CA LEU A 103 10.88 -18.32 -8.16
C LEU A 103 11.90 -17.26 -8.59
N GLU A 104 12.02 -16.97 -9.90
CA GLU A 104 12.93 -15.94 -10.41
C GLU A 104 12.53 -14.53 -9.99
N MET A 105 11.30 -14.33 -9.51
CA MET A 105 10.86 -13.08 -8.89
C MET A 105 11.78 -12.60 -7.77
N LEU A 106 12.48 -13.52 -7.08
CA LEU A 106 13.46 -13.17 -6.05
C LEU A 106 14.69 -12.41 -6.59
N ASN A 107 14.94 -12.49 -7.90
CA ASN A 107 16.07 -11.85 -8.57
C ASN A 107 15.68 -10.55 -9.31
N LYS A 108 14.39 -10.20 -9.33
CA LYS A 108 13.90 -9.02 -10.04
C LYS A 108 14.04 -7.77 -9.17
N ASP A 109 14.34 -6.64 -9.79
CA ASP A 109 14.20 -5.34 -9.16
C ASP A 109 12.72 -5.07 -8.92
N ILE A 110 12.33 -5.01 -7.64
CA ILE A 110 10.94 -4.80 -7.24
C ILE A 110 10.66 -3.31 -7.20
N ASN A 111 9.80 -2.85 -8.12
CA ASN A 111 9.26 -1.51 -8.10
C ASN A 111 7.76 -1.52 -7.76
N ILE A 112 7.22 -0.34 -7.42
CA ILE A 112 5.82 -0.18 -7.00
C ILE A 112 4.84 -0.61 -8.10
N GLU A 113 5.14 -0.36 -9.37
CA GLU A 113 4.28 -0.72 -10.50
C GLU A 113 4.11 -2.24 -10.62
N TYR A 114 5.22 -2.98 -10.57
CA TYR A 114 5.20 -4.44 -10.57
C TYR A 114 4.43 -5.01 -9.38
N LEU A 115 4.58 -4.40 -8.20
CA LEU A 115 3.81 -4.79 -7.02
C LEU A 115 2.32 -4.51 -7.18
N TYR A 116 1.92 -3.42 -7.83
CA TYR A 116 0.52 -3.17 -8.12
C TYR A 116 -0.06 -4.13 -9.16
N ASP A 117 0.72 -4.53 -10.15
CA ASP A 117 0.32 -5.55 -11.11
C ASP A 117 0.09 -6.91 -10.42
N LEU A 118 0.98 -7.31 -9.52
CA LEU A 118 0.79 -8.51 -8.69
C LEU A 118 -0.40 -8.38 -7.75
N LEU A 119 -0.58 -7.21 -7.11
CA LEU A 119 -1.71 -6.96 -6.22
C LEU A 119 -3.04 -7.04 -6.98
N PHE A 120 -3.09 -6.46 -8.19
CA PHE A 120 -4.23 -6.58 -9.10
C PHE A 120 -4.54 -8.04 -9.37
N LEU A 121 -3.51 -8.83 -9.69
CA LEU A 121 -3.69 -10.24 -10.01
C LEU A 121 -4.27 -11.03 -8.83
N VAL A 122 -3.66 -10.93 -7.64
CA VAL A 122 -4.11 -11.72 -6.48
C VAL A 122 -5.45 -11.24 -5.90
N GLU A 123 -5.83 -9.99 -6.13
CA GLU A 123 -7.08 -9.41 -5.62
C GLU A 123 -8.26 -9.64 -6.59
N PHE A 124 -8.03 -9.57 -7.90
CA PHE A 124 -9.12 -9.50 -8.90
C PHE A 124 -9.13 -10.60 -9.96
N LYS A 125 -8.04 -11.35 -10.10
CA LYS A 125 -7.95 -12.45 -11.07
C LYS A 125 -7.84 -13.79 -10.34
N GLU A 126 -8.22 -14.85 -11.04
CA GLU A 126 -8.10 -16.20 -10.50
C GLU A 126 -6.62 -16.64 -10.57
N ILE A 127 -6.02 -16.89 -9.40
CA ILE A 127 -4.68 -17.47 -9.30
C ILE A 127 -4.78 -18.96 -8.95
N THR A 128 -4.01 -19.77 -9.67
CA THR A 128 -3.96 -21.22 -9.50
C THR A 128 -3.33 -21.61 -8.17
N GLU A 129 -3.59 -22.84 -7.74
CA GLU A 129 -2.97 -23.40 -6.53
C GLU A 129 -1.44 -23.44 -6.63
N SER A 130 -0.91 -23.71 -7.84
CA SER A 130 0.53 -23.71 -8.09
C SER A 130 1.12 -22.32 -7.90
N GLU A 131 0.48 -21.29 -8.45
CA GLU A 131 0.91 -19.89 -8.30
C GLU A 131 0.85 -19.45 -6.84
N LYS A 132 -0.22 -19.79 -6.10
CA LYS A 132 -0.32 -19.50 -4.66
C LYS A 132 0.84 -20.10 -3.88
N ASN A 133 1.22 -21.34 -4.16
CA ASN A 133 2.35 -21.99 -3.52
C ASN A 133 3.68 -21.30 -3.85
N ILE A 134 3.89 -20.85 -5.10
CA ILE A 134 5.08 -20.08 -5.48
C ILE A 134 5.11 -18.75 -4.73
N LEU A 135 4.01 -17.99 -4.77
CA LEU A 135 3.88 -16.70 -4.11
C LEU A 135 4.05 -16.81 -2.59
N ALA A 136 3.58 -17.89 -1.96
CA ALA A 136 3.74 -18.12 -0.53
C ALA A 136 5.21 -18.34 -0.10
N ASN A 137 6.08 -18.74 -1.03
CA ASN A 137 7.52 -18.82 -0.80
C ASN A 137 8.21 -17.49 -1.13
N VAL A 138 7.83 -16.86 -2.24
CA VAL A 138 8.47 -15.65 -2.77
C VAL A 138 8.13 -14.42 -1.93
N ILE A 139 6.83 -14.15 -1.71
CA ILE A 139 6.36 -12.89 -1.12
C ILE A 139 6.91 -12.68 0.30
N PRO A 140 6.89 -13.67 1.22
CA PRO A 140 7.53 -13.50 2.53
C PRO A 140 9.01 -13.15 2.47
N SER A 141 9.78 -13.78 1.57
CA SER A 141 11.20 -13.46 1.37
C SER A 141 11.40 -12.03 0.86
N LEU A 142 10.56 -11.58 -0.07
CA LEU A 142 10.61 -10.20 -0.58
C LEU A 142 10.24 -9.17 0.49
N ILE A 143 9.26 -9.48 1.35
CA ILE A 143 8.92 -8.64 2.50
C ILE A 143 10.14 -8.49 3.42
N VAL A 144 10.80 -9.59 3.76
CA VAL A 144 12.00 -9.57 4.62
C VAL A 144 13.10 -8.72 4.00
N ASN A 145 13.40 -8.90 2.71
CA ASN A 145 14.43 -8.13 2.01
C ASN A 145 14.11 -6.62 2.00
N ASN A 146 12.89 -6.24 1.64
CA ASN A 146 12.48 -4.84 1.64
C ASN A 146 12.46 -4.22 3.05
N CYS A 147 12.10 -5.00 4.08
CA CYS A 147 12.18 -4.56 5.47
C CYS A 147 13.64 -4.30 5.91
N ILE A 148 14.59 -5.16 5.54
CA ILE A 148 16.02 -4.97 5.83
C ILE A 148 16.56 -3.70 5.18
N GLU A 149 16.11 -3.39 3.97
CA GLU A 149 16.51 -2.20 3.21
C GLU A 149 15.71 -0.95 3.59
N TYR A 150 14.71 -1.06 4.47
CA TYR A 150 13.80 0.02 4.86
C TYR A 150 12.94 0.57 3.71
N ASN A 151 12.67 -0.26 2.69
CA ASN A 151 11.73 0.00 1.60
C ASN A 151 10.29 -0.27 2.08
N PHE A 152 9.82 0.60 2.97
CA PHE A 152 8.56 0.39 3.71
C PHE A 152 7.32 0.37 2.82
N ILE A 153 7.29 1.11 1.71
CA ILE A 153 6.11 1.17 0.83
C ILE A 153 5.96 -0.17 0.11
N GLU A 154 7.05 -0.63 -0.51
CA GLU A 154 7.14 -1.91 -1.22
C GLU A 154 6.83 -3.07 -0.29
N ALA A 155 7.46 -3.10 0.90
CA ALA A 155 7.17 -4.10 1.92
C ALA A 155 5.70 -4.11 2.32
N SER A 156 5.06 -2.93 2.38
CA SER A 156 3.65 -2.83 2.75
C SER A 156 2.71 -3.34 1.66
N ILE A 157 3.01 -3.03 0.39
CA ILE A 157 2.23 -3.57 -0.74
C ILE A 157 2.40 -5.09 -0.81
N LEU A 158 3.61 -5.61 -0.58
CA LEU A 158 3.85 -7.06 -0.49
C LEU A 158 3.07 -7.72 0.65
N VAL A 159 2.92 -7.07 1.80
CA VAL A 159 2.04 -7.57 2.88
C VAL A 159 0.58 -7.61 2.44
N HIS A 160 0.11 -6.61 1.69
CA HIS A 160 -1.24 -6.63 1.11
C HIS A 160 -1.40 -7.77 0.10
N ILE A 161 -0.42 -8.04 -0.76
CA ILE A 161 -0.41 -9.22 -1.64
C ILE A 161 -0.49 -10.50 -0.82
N ALA A 162 0.31 -10.60 0.24
CA ALA A 162 0.36 -11.76 1.12
C ALA A 162 -0.98 -12.01 1.86
N GLU A 163 -1.80 -10.98 2.12
CA GLU A 163 -3.15 -11.13 2.70
C GLU A 163 -4.03 -12.06 1.86
N HIS A 164 -3.89 -12.03 0.53
CA HIS A 164 -4.69 -12.85 -0.39
C HIS A 164 -4.28 -14.33 -0.43
N ILE A 165 -3.10 -14.65 0.10
CA ILE A 165 -2.56 -16.02 0.19
C ILE A 165 -2.24 -16.39 1.65
N CYS A 166 -2.89 -15.73 2.62
CA CYS A 166 -2.49 -15.81 4.02
C CYS A 166 -2.56 -17.21 4.61
N SER A 167 -3.44 -18.09 4.09
CA SER A 167 -3.56 -19.49 4.53
C SER A 167 -2.32 -20.34 4.24
N TYR A 168 -1.44 -19.89 3.34
CA TYR A 168 -0.20 -20.58 2.97
C TYR A 168 1.02 -20.05 3.74
N ILE A 169 0.83 -18.99 4.53
CA ILE A 169 1.91 -18.29 5.22
C ILE A 169 1.81 -18.59 6.73
N PRO A 170 2.90 -19.07 7.38
CA PRO A 170 2.88 -19.38 8.81
C PRO A 170 2.51 -18.19 9.69
N ASN A 171 1.70 -18.43 10.73
CA ASN A 171 1.28 -17.40 11.70
C ASN A 171 2.45 -16.66 12.38
N GLU A 172 3.59 -17.33 12.55
CA GLU A 172 4.80 -16.73 13.12
C GLU A 172 5.34 -15.59 12.24
N PHE A 173 5.26 -15.73 10.91
CA PHE A 173 5.67 -14.68 9.98
C PHE A 173 4.87 -13.41 10.22
N TRP A 174 3.53 -13.52 10.28
CA TRP A 174 2.65 -12.38 10.52
C TRP A 174 2.95 -11.65 11.82
N LYS A 175 3.19 -12.39 12.90
CA LYS A 175 3.58 -11.81 14.19
C LYS A 175 4.89 -11.03 14.08
N ASN A 176 5.92 -11.62 13.47
CA ASN A 176 7.23 -10.99 13.34
C ASN A 176 7.18 -9.75 12.43
N THR A 177 6.43 -9.81 11.33
CA THR A 177 6.19 -8.66 10.44
C THR A 177 5.49 -7.53 11.19
N ARG A 178 4.46 -7.84 11.97
CA ARG A 178 3.75 -6.85 12.80
C ARG A 178 4.68 -6.15 13.78
N ASP A 179 5.47 -6.94 14.51
CA ASP A 179 6.43 -6.43 15.50
C ASP A 179 7.49 -5.54 14.84
N PHE A 180 7.96 -5.91 13.64
CA PHE A 180 8.86 -5.08 12.83
C PHE A 180 8.25 -3.71 12.56
N PHE A 181 7.04 -3.63 11.97
CA PHE A 181 6.44 -2.34 11.62
C PHE A 181 6.12 -1.49 12.86
N GLU A 182 5.65 -2.09 13.95
CA GLU A 182 5.42 -1.36 15.21
C GLU A 182 6.70 -0.75 15.78
N ASN A 183 7.82 -1.48 15.73
CA ASN A 183 9.11 -0.99 16.22
C ASN A 183 9.70 0.14 15.35
N HIS A 184 9.15 0.36 14.16
CA HIS A 184 9.52 1.46 13.27
C HIS A 184 8.61 2.68 13.39
N GLN A 185 7.66 2.71 14.35
CA GLN A 185 6.99 3.95 14.71
C GLN A 185 7.93 4.83 15.54
N ARG A 186 8.20 6.04 15.04
CA ARG A 186 9.12 7.01 15.65
C ARG A 186 8.52 7.71 16.87
N PHE A 187 9.38 8.42 17.61
CA PHE A 187 8.98 9.17 18.80
C PHE A 187 7.99 10.31 18.50
N ASP A 188 8.01 10.86 17.28
CA ASP A 188 7.13 11.93 16.85
C ASP A 188 5.78 11.41 16.36
N GLY A 189 5.66 10.11 16.06
CA GLY A 189 4.44 9.42 15.64
C GLY A 189 4.46 8.89 14.22
N SER A 190 5.35 9.39 13.36
CA SER A 190 5.50 8.91 11.98
C SER A 190 6.15 7.53 11.94
N PHE A 191 6.11 6.85 10.79
CA PHE A 191 6.85 5.61 10.59
C PHE A 191 8.11 5.83 9.77
N GLY A 192 9.13 5.03 10.09
CA GLY A 192 10.28 4.83 9.25
C GLY A 192 11.59 4.86 10.03
N TYR A 193 12.67 4.61 9.30
CA TYR A 193 14.02 4.60 9.85
C TYR A 193 14.73 5.93 9.59
N PHE A 194 15.37 6.50 10.61
CA PHE A 194 16.25 7.65 10.44
C PHE A 194 17.69 7.13 10.52
N ASN A 195 18.40 7.14 9.39
CA ASN A 195 19.83 6.83 9.37
C ASN A 195 20.63 8.13 9.50
N PRO A 196 21.24 8.44 10.66
CA PRO A 196 22.02 9.66 10.84
C PRO A 196 23.29 9.71 9.98
N PHE A 197 23.69 8.61 9.35
CA PHE A 197 24.92 8.50 8.55
C PHE A 197 24.67 8.56 7.04
N LEU A 198 23.41 8.53 6.59
CA LEU A 198 23.05 8.65 5.19
C LEU A 198 22.43 10.03 4.91
N ASN A 199 23.25 10.98 4.47
CA ASN A 199 22.82 12.32 4.06
C ASN A 199 21.82 12.33 2.88
N LYS A 200 21.58 11.19 2.22
CA LYS A 200 20.76 11.05 1.01
C LYS A 200 19.27 10.75 1.25
N HIS A 201 18.79 10.66 2.50
CA HIS A 201 17.41 10.24 2.79
C HIS A 201 16.61 11.25 3.62
N PHE A 202 16.71 12.54 3.29
CA PHE A 202 15.67 13.48 3.72
C PHE A 202 14.43 13.26 2.86
N LEU A 203 13.54 12.38 3.32
CA LEU A 203 12.21 12.26 2.73
C LEU A 203 11.53 13.62 2.79
N THR A 204 10.84 13.96 1.71
CA THR A 204 9.86 15.03 1.73
C THR A 204 8.79 14.71 2.78
N GLU A 205 8.12 15.75 3.28
CA GLU A 205 7.02 15.57 4.22
C GLU A 205 5.94 14.64 3.65
N ASN A 206 5.65 14.77 2.35
CA ASN A 206 4.65 13.96 1.66
C ASN A 206 5.04 12.47 1.64
N GLU A 207 6.29 12.15 1.31
CA GLU A 207 6.79 10.77 1.34
C GLU A 207 6.74 10.16 2.75
N ASN A 208 7.03 10.96 3.79
CA ASN A 208 6.93 10.48 5.18
C ASN A 208 5.47 10.22 5.59
N ILE A 209 4.51 11.02 5.10
CA ILE A 209 3.07 10.78 5.30
C ILE A 209 2.65 9.49 4.59
N ILE A 210 2.99 9.32 3.31
CA ILE A 210 2.61 8.15 2.51
C ILE A 210 3.21 6.88 3.13
N ARG A 211 4.49 6.90 3.47
CA ARG A 211 5.14 5.79 4.19
C ARG A 211 4.41 5.45 5.49
N SER A 212 4.07 6.46 6.28
CA SER A 212 3.35 6.26 7.55
C SER A 212 1.98 5.64 7.33
N TYR A 213 1.28 6.03 6.27
CA TYR A 213 0.03 5.39 5.86
C TYR A 213 0.22 3.90 5.54
N TYR A 214 1.20 3.56 4.73
CA TYR A 214 1.50 2.17 4.39
C TYR A 214 1.83 1.29 5.59
N CYS A 215 2.73 1.76 6.46
CA CYS A 215 3.07 1.03 7.69
C CYS A 215 1.85 0.85 8.61
N TYR A 216 0.99 1.86 8.73
CA TYR A 216 -0.25 1.77 9.48
C TYR A 216 -1.19 0.72 8.88
N LYS A 217 -1.38 0.73 7.55
CA LYS A 217 -2.23 -0.24 6.85
C LYS A 217 -1.72 -1.67 7.03
N VAL A 218 -0.41 -1.90 7.01
CA VAL A 218 0.18 -3.22 7.33
C VAL A 218 -0.27 -3.71 8.70
N ILE A 219 -0.13 -2.88 9.74
CA ILE A 219 -0.50 -3.28 11.10
C ILE A 219 -2.00 -3.63 11.16
N LYS A 220 -2.86 -2.83 10.54
CA LYS A 220 -4.31 -3.12 10.48
C LYS A 220 -4.64 -4.38 9.67
N THR A 221 -3.97 -4.62 8.55
CA THR A 221 -4.10 -5.85 7.76
C THR A 221 -3.71 -7.08 8.58
N ILE A 222 -2.58 -7.04 9.29
CA ILE A 222 -2.14 -8.18 10.11
C ILE A 222 -3.11 -8.41 11.28
N ASP A 223 -3.58 -7.34 11.94
CA ASP A 223 -4.59 -7.45 13.00
C ASP A 223 -5.89 -8.11 12.48
N LYS A 224 -6.27 -7.88 11.21
CA LYS A 224 -7.41 -8.54 10.56
C LYS A 224 -7.13 -10.01 10.25
N ILE A 225 -5.93 -10.34 9.75
CA ILE A 225 -5.52 -11.72 9.46
C ILE A 225 -5.53 -12.56 10.74
N GLN A 226 -4.96 -12.06 11.84
CA GLN A 226 -4.83 -12.80 13.10
C GLN A 226 -6.14 -13.01 13.86
N ARG A 227 -7.24 -12.35 13.44
CA ARG A 227 -8.59 -12.55 13.99
C ARG A 227 -9.41 -13.62 13.27
N LYS A 228 -8.98 -14.04 12.08
CA LYS A 228 -9.60 -15.12 11.29
C LYS A 228 -9.12 -16.47 11.81
#